data_AF-A5UYG5-F1
#
_entry.id   AF-A5UYG5-F1
#
_cell.length_a   1.000
_cell.length_b   1.000
_cell.length_c   1.000
_cell.angle_alpha   90.00
_cell.angle_beta   90.00
_cell.angle_gamma   90.00
#
_symmetry.space_group_name_H-M   'P 1'
#
loop_
_entity.id
_entity.type
_entity.pdbx_description
1 polymer ?
#
loop_
_entity_poly.entity_id
_entity_poly.type
_entity_poly.pdbx_seq_one_letter_code
_entity_poly.pdbx_strand_id
1 'polypeptide(L)' 'MSYVPDSGDIVWITFNPQAGHEQAGHRPALVLSPKSYNEKVGLALFYP' A
#
# COMPACT_ATOMS: atom_id res chain seq x y z
N MET A 1 -1.93 9.73 -16.20
CA MET A 1 -1.87 8.29 -15.86
C MET A 1 -1.80 8.19 -14.35
N SER A 2 -2.63 7.38 -13.70
CA SER A 2 -2.51 7.14 -12.25
C SER A 2 -1.32 6.22 -11.97
N TYR A 3 -0.59 6.47 -10.90
CA TYR A 3 0.50 5.61 -10.45
C TYR A 3 -0.06 4.27 -9.94
N VAL A 4 0.55 3.16 -10.37
CA VAL A 4 0.28 1.82 -9.82
C VAL A 4 1.62 1.26 -9.33
N PRO A 5 1.76 0.96 -8.02
CA PRO A 5 3.00 0.46 -7.46
C PRO A 5 3.33 -0.95 -7.97
N ASP A 6 4.61 -1.28 -8.02
CA ASP A 6 5.14 -2.61 -8.34
C ASP A 6 5.98 -3.16 -7.18
N SER A 7 6.25 -4.46 -7.23
CA SER A 7 7.10 -5.14 -6.25
C SER A 7 8.46 -4.46 -6.14
N GLY A 8 8.88 -4.14 -4.92
CA GLY A 8 10.13 -3.42 -4.64
C GLY A 8 9.97 -1.92 -4.39
N ASP A 9 8.83 -1.32 -4.74
CA ASP A 9 8.57 0.08 -4.46
C ASP A 9 8.34 0.30 -2.95
N ILE A 10 8.84 1.44 -2.42
CA ILE A 10 8.46 1.93 -1.09
C ILE A 10 7.41 3.03 -1.27
N VAL A 11 6.25 2.86 -0.65
CA VAL A 11 5.14 3.81 -0.74
C VAL A 11 4.71 4.30 0.64
N TRP A 12 4.09 5.48 0.68
CA TRP A 12 3.41 5.98 1.88
C TRP A 12 1.97 5.49 1.90
N ILE A 13 1.57 4.82 2.98
CA ILE A 13 0.20 4.36 3.25
C ILE A 13 -0.39 5.23 4.35
N THR A 14 -1.64 5.67 4.18
CA THR A 14 -2.40 6.42 5.18
C THR A 14 -3.34 5.50 5.94
N PHE A 15 -3.16 5.41 7.26
CA PHE A 15 -4.06 4.68 8.16
C PHE A 15 -5.03 5.65 8.85
N ASN A 16 -5.95 6.25 8.08
CA ASN A 16 -7.01 7.11 8.60
C ASN A 16 -8.29 6.95 7.76
N PRO A 17 -9.49 6.88 8.39
CA PRO A 17 -9.74 6.86 9.84
C PRO A 17 -9.37 5.51 10.47
N GLN A 18 -9.14 5.52 11.79
CA GLN A 18 -8.78 4.34 12.58
C GLN A 18 -9.94 3.91 13.49
N ALA A 19 -10.22 2.61 13.55
CA ALA A 19 -11.18 2.05 14.50
C ALA A 19 -10.43 1.46 15.72
N GLY A 20 -10.13 2.27 16.74
CA GLY A 20 -9.55 1.78 18.00
C GLY A 20 -8.04 1.98 18.10
N HIS A 21 -7.26 0.91 18.33
CA HIS A 21 -5.79 0.94 18.57
C HIS A 21 -4.95 0.44 17.37
N GLU A 22 -5.52 0.41 16.17
CA GLU A 22 -4.80 0.06 14.94
C GLU A 22 -3.65 1.05 14.63
N GLN A 23 -2.85 0.77 13.59
CA GLN A 23 -1.80 1.71 13.19
C GLN A 23 -2.39 3.07 12.79
N ALA A 24 -1.64 4.14 13.05
CA ALA A 24 -2.05 5.51 12.80
C ALA A 24 -1.06 6.27 11.92
N GLY A 25 -1.59 7.22 11.15
CA GLY A 25 -0.81 8.21 10.39
C GLY A 25 -0.33 7.72 9.03
N HIS A 26 0.76 8.32 8.54
CA HIS A 26 1.41 7.90 7.31
C HIS A 26 2.59 6.98 7.65
N ARG A 27 2.64 5.81 7.03
CA ARG A 27 3.73 4.84 7.22
C ARG A 27 4.34 4.46 5.88
N PRO A 28 5.67 4.40 5.76
CA PRO A 28 6.28 3.78 4.61
C PRO A 28 6.00 2.26 4.65
N ALA A 29 5.80 1.65 3.49
CA ALA A 29 5.67 0.21 3.36
C ALA A 29 6.29 -0.27 2.05
N LEU A 30 6.87 -1.46 2.08
CA LEU A 30 7.41 -2.13 0.89
C LEU A 30 6.29 -2.86 0.16
N VAL A 31 6.19 -2.66 -1.15
CA VAL A 31 5.25 -3.37 -2.02
C VAL A 31 5.82 -4.76 -2.33
N LEU A 32 5.03 -5.80 -2.07
CA LEU A 32 5.41 -7.18 -2.35
C LEU A 32 4.75 -7.72 -3.63
N SER A 33 3.52 -7.29 -3.92
CA SER A 33 2.74 -7.82 -5.04
C SER A 33 3.09 -7.16 -6.39
N PRO A 34 3.04 -7.93 -7.50
CA PRO A 34 3.37 -7.42 -8.82
C PRO A 34 2.33 -6.42 -9.35
N LYS A 35 2.78 -5.46 -10.17
CA LYS A 35 1.93 -4.42 -10.79
C LYS A 35 0.73 -4.98 -11.54
N SER A 36 0.88 -6.11 -12.23
CA SER A 36 -0.23 -6.74 -12.97
C SER A 36 -1.38 -7.19 -12.07
N TYR A 37 -1.10 -7.60 -10.84
CA TYR A 37 -2.11 -7.86 -9.82
C TYR A 37 -2.67 -6.54 -9.28
N ASN A 38 -1.79 -5.61 -8.91
CA ASN A 38 -2.19 -4.34 -8.30
C ASN A 38 -3.14 -3.52 -9.19
N GLU A 39 -2.84 -3.47 -10.50
CA GLU A 39 -3.66 -2.81 -11.51
C GLU A 39 -5.01 -3.50 -11.72
N LYS A 40 -5.02 -4.84 -11.73
CA LYS A 40 -6.25 -5.61 -12.00
C LYS A 40 -7.23 -5.57 -10.84
N VAL A 41 -6.75 -5.62 -9.61
CA VAL A 41 -7.59 -5.78 -8.41
C VAL A 41 -7.77 -4.46 -7.66
N GLY A 42 -6.93 -3.45 -7.90
CA GLY A 42 -6.96 -2.18 -7.17
C GLY A 42 -6.47 -2.30 -5.72
N LEU A 43 -5.79 -3.39 -5.38
CA LEU A 43 -5.25 -3.70 -4.06
C LEU A 43 -3.80 -4.16 -4.21
N ALA A 44 -2.99 -3.99 -3.18
CA ALA A 44 -1.61 -4.48 -3.15
C ALA A 44 -1.29 -5.11 -1.78
N LEU A 45 -0.29 -6.00 -1.79
CA LEU A 45 0.26 -6.61 -0.57
C LEU A 45 1.49 -5.83 -0.14
N PHE A 46 1.55 -5.48 1.14
CA PHE A 46 2.59 -4.63 1.71
C PHE A 46 3.26 -5.30 2.91
N TYR A 47 4.54 -5.00 3.11
CA TYR A 47 5.25 -5.21 4.36
C TYR A 47 5.46 -3.86 5.07
N PRO A 48 4.86 -3.64 6.26
CA PRO A 48 4.93 -2.39 7.00
C PRO A 48 6.26 -2.18 7.75
#